data_AF-A0A1Q4VIC5-F1
#
_entry.id   AF-A0A1Q4VIC5-F1
#
_cell.length_a   1.000
_cell.length_b   1.000
_cell.length_c   1.000
_cell.angle_alpha   90.00
_cell.angle_beta   90.00
_cell.angle_gamma   90.00
#
_symmetry.space_group_name_H-M   'P 1'
#
loop_
_entity.id
_entity.type
_entity.pdbx_description
1 polymer ?
#
loop_
_entity_poly.entity_id
_entity_poly.type
_entity_poly.pdbx_seq_one_letter_code
_entity_poly.pdbx_strand_id
1 'polypeptide(L)'
;MPDDILVPDDLIALQLAARAAQRAVEEFTAEIAAEARTRFPAPEQWLERLCWPADPPEGGLQDGPAASFWPPDLTERLRQLREDAATAWTKAGEHPAFDAARAEGRYPKFLTTLHKRISEAEAATA
;
A
#
# COMPACT_ATOMS: atom_id res chain seq x y z
N MET A 1 3.28 -22.76 31.13
CA MET A 1 3.10 -21.29 31.12
C MET A 1 2.93 -20.87 29.68
N PRO A 2 1.89 -20.13 29.30
CA PRO A 2 1.94 -19.48 27.99
C PRO A 2 3.06 -18.44 28.08
N ASP A 3 4.17 -18.67 27.37
CA ASP A 3 5.18 -17.64 27.19
C ASP A 3 4.54 -16.53 26.35
N ASP A 4 3.86 -15.59 27.00
CA ASP A 4 3.28 -14.43 26.33
C ASP A 4 4.43 -13.63 25.73
N ILE A 5 4.55 -13.67 24.40
CA ILE A 5 5.53 -12.88 23.68
C ILE A 5 5.06 -11.43 23.73
N LEU A 6 5.87 -10.58 24.35
CA LEU A 6 5.61 -9.16 24.41
C LEU A 6 5.92 -8.54 23.04
N VAL A 7 4.88 -8.05 22.38
CA VAL A 7 4.99 -7.25 21.16
C VAL A 7 4.94 -5.78 21.56
N PRO A 8 5.98 -4.98 21.26
CA PRO A 8 5.99 -3.56 21.63
C PRO A 8 4.86 -2.77 20.95
N ASP A 9 4.21 -1.87 21.69
CA ASP A 9 3.07 -1.09 21.17
C ASP A 9 3.51 -0.07 20.09
N ASP A 10 4.76 0.40 20.14
CA ASP A 10 5.35 1.25 19.10
C ASP A 10 5.55 0.49 17.78
N LEU A 11 5.93 -0.79 17.82
CA LEU A 11 5.93 -1.64 16.63
C LEU A 11 4.51 -1.81 16.07
N ILE A 12 3.51 -2.00 16.93
CA ILE A 12 2.11 -2.10 16.49
C ILE A 12 1.70 -0.78 15.80
N ALA A 13 2.02 0.37 16.39
CA ALA A 13 1.73 1.68 15.80
C ALA A 13 2.41 1.87 14.43
N LEU A 14 3.68 1.46 14.28
CA LEU A 14 4.39 1.52 13.00
C LEU A 14 3.74 0.64 11.94
N GLN A 15 3.30 -0.57 12.31
CA GLN A 15 2.62 -1.49 11.40
C GLN A 15 1.25 -0.93 10.96
N LEU A 16 0.49 -0.33 11.89
CA LEU A 16 -0.77 0.34 11.56
C LEU A 16 -0.54 1.54 10.63
N ALA A 17 0.49 2.34 10.88
CA ALA A 17 0.85 3.46 10.02
C ALA A 17 1.24 3.00 8.60
N ALA A 18 2.01 1.93 8.48
CA ALA A 18 2.38 1.35 7.18
C ALA A 18 1.16 0.84 6.40
N ARG A 19 0.23 0.16 7.09
CA ARG A 19 -1.03 -0.29 6.48
C ARG A 19 -1.96 0.86 6.13
N ALA A 20 -1.99 1.93 6.93
CA ALA A 20 -2.76 3.13 6.61
C ALA A 20 -2.19 3.85 5.37
N ALA A 21 -0.88 3.99 5.26
CA ALA A 21 -0.23 4.55 4.07
C ALA A 21 -0.48 3.70 2.82
N GLN A 22 -0.45 2.37 2.96
CA GLN A 22 -0.82 1.45 1.88
C GLN A 22 -2.28 1.60 1.46
N ARG A 23 -3.22 1.70 2.41
CA ARG A 23 -4.64 1.97 2.12
C ARG A 23 -4.83 3.28 1.36
N ALA A 24 -4.09 4.33 1.72
CA ALA A 24 -4.15 5.60 0.99
C ALA A 24 -3.72 5.47 -0.49
N VAL A 25 -2.74 4.61 -0.81
CA VAL A 25 -2.37 4.28 -2.20
C VAL A 25 -3.52 3.59 -2.93
N GLU A 26 -4.15 2.61 -2.28
CA GLU A 26 -5.24 1.81 -2.83
C GLU A 26 -6.50 2.65 -3.06
N GLU A 27 -6.88 3.47 -2.07
CA GLU A 27 -8.00 4.41 -2.14
C GLU A 27 -7.79 5.41 -3.27
N PHE A 28 -6.63 6.06 -3.34
CA PHE A 28 -6.33 7.00 -4.42
C PHE A 28 -6.40 6.32 -5.80
N THR A 29 -5.84 5.11 -5.94
CA THR A 29 -5.91 4.37 -7.20
C THR A 29 -7.35 3.98 -7.55
N ALA A 30 -8.16 3.61 -6.55
CA ALA A 30 -9.56 3.24 -6.74
C ALA A 30 -10.43 4.43 -7.12
N GLU A 31 -10.20 5.60 -6.53
CA GLU A 31 -10.86 6.87 -6.88
C GLU A 31 -10.62 7.23 -8.35
N ILE A 32 -9.35 7.21 -8.79
CA ILE A 32 -8.99 7.47 -10.19
C ILE A 32 -9.66 6.44 -11.13
N ALA A 33 -9.65 5.16 -10.76
CA ALA A 33 -10.29 4.11 -11.55
C ALA A 33 -11.83 4.23 -11.59
N ALA A 34 -12.46 4.78 -10.55
CA ALA A 34 -13.89 5.03 -10.50
C ALA A 34 -14.28 6.24 -11.36
N GLU A 35 -13.48 7.31 -11.32
CA GLU A 35 -13.66 8.49 -12.17
C GLU A 35 -13.50 8.12 -13.65
N ALA A 36 -12.46 7.35 -13.99
CA ALA A 36 -12.24 6.85 -15.35
C ALA A 36 -13.43 6.04 -15.87
N ARG A 37 -14.03 5.17 -15.02
CA ARG A 37 -15.23 4.39 -15.38
C ARG A 37 -16.46 5.27 -15.59
N THR A 38 -16.59 6.37 -14.85
CA THR A 38 -17.69 7.33 -15.01
C THR A 38 -17.54 8.11 -16.32
N ARG A 39 -16.31 8.50 -16.65
CA ARG A 39 -16.00 9.26 -17.86
C ARG A 39 -16.07 8.42 -19.14
N PHE A 40 -15.69 7.15 -19.05
CA PHE A 40 -15.68 6.21 -20.17
C PHE A 40 -16.54 4.99 -19.82
N PRO A 41 -17.88 5.07 -19.95
CA PRO A 41 -18.77 4.01 -19.51
C PRO A 41 -18.80 2.79 -20.46
N ALA A 42 -18.44 2.97 -21.74
CA ALA A 42 -18.54 1.89 -22.72
C ALA A 42 -17.37 0.89 -22.58
N PRO A 43 -17.61 -0.43 -22.67
CA PRO A 43 -16.56 -1.46 -22.58
C PRO A 43 -15.43 -1.30 -23.61
N GLU A 44 -15.76 -0.77 -24.79
CA GLU A 44 -14.82 -0.52 -25.89
C GLU A 44 -13.79 0.55 -25.51
N GLN A 45 -14.10 1.41 -24.53
CA GLN A 45 -13.26 2.52 -24.07
C GLN A 45 -12.24 2.10 -22.98
N TRP A 46 -11.87 0.82 -22.94
CA TRP A 46 -10.95 0.29 -21.93
C TRP A 46 -9.55 0.92 -22.05
N LEU A 47 -9.14 1.29 -23.25
CA LEU A 47 -7.86 1.94 -23.52
C LEU A 47 -7.84 3.35 -22.92
N GLU A 48 -8.92 4.09 -23.13
CA GLU A 48 -9.13 5.41 -22.57
C GLU A 48 -9.16 5.35 -21.04
N ARG A 49 -9.74 4.31 -20.43
CA ARG A 49 -9.66 4.13 -18.97
C ARG A 49 -8.25 3.87 -18.45
N LEU A 50 -7.42 3.16 -19.21
CA LEU A 50 -6.02 2.89 -18.82
C LEU A 50 -5.13 4.12 -19.00
N CYS A 51 -5.40 4.90 -20.04
CA CYS A 51 -4.61 6.08 -20.38
C CYS A 51 -5.10 7.34 -19.68
N TRP A 52 -6.35 7.39 -19.21
CA TRP A 52 -6.86 8.56 -18.52
C TRP A 52 -6.15 8.74 -17.18
N PRO A 53 -5.82 9.98 -16.78
CA PRO A 53 -6.23 11.25 -17.41
C PRO A 53 -5.43 11.85 -18.59
N ALA A 54 -4.46 11.19 -19.20
CA ALA A 54 -3.95 11.67 -20.49
C ALA A 54 -4.72 11.06 -21.68
N ASP A 55 -4.49 11.66 -22.85
CA ASP A 55 -4.96 11.12 -24.11
C ASP A 55 -4.10 9.91 -24.53
N PRO A 56 -4.71 8.87 -25.12
CA PRO A 56 -3.94 7.80 -25.73
C PRO A 56 -3.08 8.34 -26.90
N PRO A 57 -1.86 7.80 -27.13
CA PRO A 57 -1.03 8.23 -28.24
C PRO A 57 -1.68 7.90 -29.59
N GLU A 58 -1.41 8.70 -30.63
CA GLU A 58 -1.74 8.35 -32.01
C GLU A 58 -1.07 7.01 -32.36
N GLY A 59 -1.87 5.96 -32.60
CA GLY A 59 -1.39 4.59 -32.87
C GLY A 59 -1.67 3.56 -31.77
N GLY A 60 -2.14 3.98 -30.58
CA GLY A 60 -2.46 3.08 -29.47
C GLY A 60 -1.24 2.64 -28.65
N LEU A 61 -1.46 1.77 -27.66
CA LEU A 61 -0.43 1.32 -26.68
C LEU A 61 0.79 0.60 -27.29
N GLN A 62 0.77 0.28 -28.58
CA GLN A 62 1.84 -0.47 -29.25
C GLN A 62 3.07 0.40 -29.59
N ASP A 63 2.86 1.71 -29.81
CA ASP A 63 3.91 2.64 -30.26
C ASP A 63 4.31 3.68 -29.20
N GLY A 64 3.65 3.68 -28.03
CA GLY A 64 3.93 4.61 -26.93
C GLY A 64 5.04 4.12 -25.99
N PRO A 65 5.84 5.02 -25.38
CA PRO A 65 6.76 4.62 -24.32
C PRO A 65 5.99 3.92 -23.18
N ALA A 66 6.65 3.00 -22.47
CA ALA A 66 6.14 2.38 -21.24
C ALA A 66 5.93 3.37 -20.07
N ALA A 67 5.88 4.67 -20.36
CA ALA A 67 5.61 5.74 -19.42
C ALA A 67 4.11 5.77 -19.15
N SER A 68 3.75 5.81 -17.86
CA SER A 68 2.37 5.95 -17.41
C SER A 68 1.72 7.14 -18.12
N PHE A 69 0.62 6.92 -18.85
CA PHE A 69 -0.16 7.96 -19.53
C PHE A 69 -0.96 8.81 -18.54
N TRP A 70 -0.56 8.90 -17.27
CA TRP A 70 -1.32 9.67 -16.29
C TRP A 70 -0.77 11.10 -16.25
N PRO A 71 -1.59 12.12 -15.98
CA PRO A 71 -1.10 13.47 -15.80
C PRO A 71 0.04 13.51 -14.78
N PRO A 72 1.00 14.42 -14.98
CA PRO A 72 2.15 14.54 -14.10
C PRO A 72 1.76 14.66 -12.62
N ASP A 73 0.73 15.43 -12.30
CA ASP A 73 0.31 15.66 -10.90
C ASP A 73 -0.25 14.39 -10.24
N LEU A 74 -1.01 13.56 -10.95
CA LEU A 74 -1.50 12.29 -10.40
C LEU A 74 -0.37 11.26 -10.29
N THR A 75 0.51 11.22 -11.29
CA THR A 75 1.69 10.34 -11.29
C THR A 75 2.59 10.67 -10.11
N GLU A 76 2.82 11.97 -9.89
CA GLU A 76 3.62 12.49 -8.78
C GLU A 76 2.95 12.21 -7.43
N ARG A 77 1.63 12.42 -7.33
CA ARG A 77 0.89 12.11 -6.11
C ARG A 77 0.95 10.62 -5.77
N LEU A 78 0.75 9.75 -6.77
CA LEU A 78 0.84 8.30 -6.59
C LEU A 78 2.26 7.87 -6.22
N ARG A 79 3.28 8.47 -6.84
CA ARG A 79 4.70 8.26 -6.50
C ARG A 79 4.95 8.59 -5.03
N GLN A 80 4.53 9.77 -4.58
CA GLN A 80 4.69 10.20 -3.19
C GLN A 80 4.00 9.25 -2.21
N LEU A 81 2.74 8.86 -2.47
CA LEU A 81 2.01 7.91 -1.62
C LEU A 81 2.72 6.55 -1.53
N ARG A 82 3.28 6.06 -2.64
CA ARG A 82 4.05 4.81 -2.67
C ARG A 82 5.37 4.94 -1.90
N GLU A 83 6.05 6.08 -2.00
CA GLU A 83 7.26 6.35 -1.22
C GLU A 83 6.98 6.44 0.28
N ASP A 84 5.88 7.08 0.66
CA ASP A 84 5.43 7.17 2.05
C ASP A 84 5.09 5.77 2.60
N ALA A 85 4.35 4.96 1.84
CA ALA A 85 4.04 3.58 2.19
C ALA A 85 5.30 2.71 2.31
N ALA A 86 6.22 2.80 1.35
CA ALA A 86 7.49 2.08 1.38
C ALA A 86 8.34 2.50 2.61
N THR A 87 8.44 3.81 2.87
CA THR A 87 9.15 4.34 4.04
C THR A 87 8.55 3.82 5.35
N ALA A 88 7.22 3.79 5.45
CA ALA A 88 6.55 3.28 6.64
C ALA A 88 6.79 1.78 6.84
N TRP A 89 6.74 0.98 5.76
CA TRP A 89 7.06 -0.45 5.82
C TRP A 89 8.52 -0.71 6.20
N THR A 90 9.46 0.06 5.65
CA THR A 90 10.89 -0.03 6.02
C THR A 90 11.07 0.26 7.50
N LYS A 91 10.53 1.37 8.00
CA LYS A 91 10.61 1.72 9.44
C LYS A 91 10.03 0.64 10.34
N ALA A 92 8.88 0.07 9.95
CA ALA A 92 8.27 -1.03 10.71
C ALA A 92 9.16 -2.29 10.68
N GLY A 93 9.76 -2.62 9.54
CA GLY A 93 10.63 -3.79 9.37
C GLY A 93 12.00 -3.70 10.05
N GLU A 94 12.53 -2.48 10.22
CA GLU A 94 13.79 -2.19 10.93
C GLU A 94 13.66 -2.22 12.45
N HIS A 95 12.47 -2.52 12.98
CA HIS A 95 12.21 -2.49 14.41
C HIS A 95 13.04 -3.56 15.16
N PRO A 96 13.76 -3.21 16.24
CA PRO A 96 14.70 -4.11 16.92
C PRO A 96 14.04 -5.36 17.54
N ALA A 97 12.73 -5.33 17.79
CA ALA A 97 11.98 -6.49 18.27
C ALA A 97 12.05 -7.71 17.33
N PHE A 98 12.22 -7.51 16.01
CA PHE A 98 12.39 -8.62 15.09
C PHE A 98 13.71 -9.36 15.35
N ASP A 99 14.80 -8.62 15.54
CA ASP A 99 16.11 -9.21 15.82
C ASP A 99 16.17 -9.84 17.21
N ALA A 100 15.55 -9.20 18.21
CA ALA A 100 15.40 -9.80 19.54
C ALA A 100 14.65 -11.14 19.47
N ALA A 101 13.53 -11.20 18.74
CA ALA A 101 12.75 -12.42 18.59
C ALA A 101 13.51 -13.54 17.83
N ARG A 102 14.38 -13.18 16.87
CA ARG A 102 15.29 -14.13 16.19
C ARG A 102 16.34 -14.66 17.14
N ALA A 103 17.02 -13.77 17.88
CA ALA A 103 18.07 -14.12 18.83
C ALA A 103 17.55 -15.06 19.93
N GLU A 104 16.31 -14.86 20.37
CA GLU A 104 15.66 -15.68 21.39
C GLU A 104 15.05 -16.99 20.84
N GLY A 105 15.12 -17.25 19.53
CA GLY A 105 14.54 -18.43 18.90
C GLY A 105 13.01 -18.45 18.89
N ARG A 106 12.35 -17.32 19.13
CA ARG A 106 10.88 -17.19 19.26
C ARG A 106 10.22 -16.54 18.05
N TYR A 107 10.98 -16.29 16.98
CA TYR A 107 10.55 -15.52 15.81
C TYR A 107 9.21 -15.96 15.19
N PRO A 108 8.93 -17.25 14.94
CA PRO A 108 7.63 -17.65 14.38
C PRO A 108 6.45 -17.29 15.29
N LYS A 109 6.60 -17.52 16.60
CA LYS A 109 5.55 -17.19 17.59
C LYS A 109 5.39 -15.68 17.75
N PHE A 110 6.49 -14.92 17.64
CA PHE A 110 6.46 -13.45 17.62
C PHE A 110 5.65 -12.93 16.43
N LEU A 111 5.88 -13.44 15.21
CA LEU A 111 5.11 -13.03 14.02
C LEU A 111 3.62 -13.32 14.17
N THR A 112 3.25 -14.50 14.68
CA THR A 112 1.83 -14.84 14.94
C THR A 112 1.21 -13.88 15.95
N THR A 113 1.93 -13.54 17.02
CA THR A 113 1.45 -12.63 18.06
C THR A 113 1.33 -11.20 17.52
N LEU A 114 2.33 -10.74 16.77
CA LEU A 114 2.32 -9.44 16.10
C LEU A 114 1.11 -9.33 15.15
N HIS A 115 0.90 -10.32 14.28
CA HIS A 115 -0.23 -10.34 13.36
C HIS A 115 -1.57 -10.24 14.11
N LYS A 116 -1.75 -11.04 15.17
CA LYS A 116 -2.95 -11.00 16.00
C LYS A 116 -3.17 -9.60 16.61
N ARG A 117 -2.13 -9.01 17.20
CA ARG A 117 -2.19 -7.68 17.84
C ARG A 117 -2.51 -6.57 16.85
N ILE A 118 -1.97 -6.63 15.64
CA ILE A 118 -2.30 -5.67 14.57
C ILE A 118 -3.78 -5.81 14.20
N SER A 119 -4.28 -7.03 13.97
CA SER A 119 -5.69 -7.24 13.62
C SER A 119 -6.66 -6.78 14.72
N GLU A 120 -6.32 -6.99 15.99
CA GLU A 120 -7.10 -6.47 17.12
C GLU A 120 -7.11 -4.93 17.15
N ALA A 121 -5.97 -4.30 16.92
CA ALA A 121 -5.87 -2.84 16.90
C ALA A 121 -6.58 -2.21 15.70
N GLU A 122 -6.56 -2.85 14.54
CA GLU A 122 -7.36 -2.44 13.38
C GLU A 122 -8.86 -2.54 13.66
N ALA A 123 -9.32 -3.63 14.27
CA ALA A 123 -10.73 -3.79 14.64
C ALA A 123 -11.20 -2.75 15.67
N ALA A 124 -10.31 -2.29 16.55
CA ALA A 124 -10.62 -1.25 17.54
C ALA A 124 -10.69 0.18 16.95
N THR A 125 -10.18 0.38 15.72
CA THR A 125 -10.13 1.69 15.05
C THR A 125 -11.12 1.82 13.89
N ALA A 126 -11.84 0.75 13.55
CA ALA A 126 -12.92 0.71 12.56
C ALA A 126 -14.28 1.05 13.19
#